data_AF-A0A8R1HGP4-F1
#
_entry.id   AF-A0A8R1HGP4-F1
#
_cell.length_a   1.000
_cell.length_b   1.000
_cell.length_c   1.000
_cell.angle_alpha   90.00
_cell.angle_beta   90.00
_cell.angle_gamma   90.00
#
_symmetry.space_group_name_H-M   'P 1'
#
loop_
_entity.id
_entity.type
_entity.pdbx_description
1 polymer ?
#
loop_
_entity_poly.entity_id
_entity_poly.type
_entity_poly.pdbx_seq_one_letter_code
_entity_poly.pdbx_strand_id
1 'polypeptide(L)'
;MAATATVEPGDVADQPGHETYFAKPAHFFPHLTDDSKIPTAQFLSACQGIADFVSFLGTTFIPVRKDIQGNVDKVRARFEKDQEGQKYLQDLIDADLSEHNGKFGIATEGLLWLKRGLQFMLELLSEMVTSYNSGTDHSKTEDLSSAVSNAYAKSLKRHHGFMAKQVFKAFILNFGIFF
;
A
#
# COMPACT_ATOMS: atom_id res chain seq x y z
N MET A 1 -11.39 -8.27 35.19
CA MET A 1 -9.92 -8.16 35.32
C MET A 1 -9.37 -7.89 33.94
N ALA A 2 -8.81 -6.70 33.71
CA ALA A 2 -8.12 -6.40 32.46
C ALA A 2 -6.85 -7.25 32.43
N ALA A 3 -6.65 -8.02 31.35
CA ALA A 3 -5.39 -8.69 31.11
C ALA A 3 -4.34 -7.59 30.90
N THR A 4 -3.40 -7.45 31.82
CA THR A 4 -2.20 -6.64 31.64
C THR A 4 -1.43 -7.27 30.49
N ALA A 5 -1.43 -6.62 29.31
CA ALA A 5 -0.57 -6.99 28.22
C ALA A 5 0.88 -6.88 28.70
N THR A 6 1.55 -8.03 28.84
CA THR A 6 2.99 -8.07 29.09
C THR A 6 3.66 -7.58 27.82
N VAL A 7 4.32 -6.44 27.89
CA VAL A 7 5.08 -5.86 26.78
C VAL A 7 6.34 -6.70 26.62
N GLU A 8 6.54 -7.25 25.42
CA GLU A 8 7.70 -8.10 25.12
C GLU A 8 9.00 -7.27 25.15
N PRO A 9 10.15 -7.88 25.50
CA PRO A 9 11.43 -7.17 25.55
C PRO A 9 11.81 -6.57 24.19
N GLY A 10 11.79 -5.24 24.09
CA GLY A 10 12.08 -4.49 22.85
C GLY A 10 10.87 -3.81 22.23
N ASP A 11 9.66 -4.25 22.57
CA ASP A 11 8.43 -3.59 22.14
C ASP A 11 8.19 -2.32 22.95
N VAL A 12 7.74 -1.26 22.28
CA VAL A 12 7.30 -0.05 22.96
C VAL A 12 5.96 -0.35 23.62
N ALA A 13 5.93 -0.26 24.95
CA ALA A 13 4.69 -0.39 25.70
C ALA A 13 3.63 0.55 25.12
N ASP A 14 2.44 0.01 24.78
CA ASP A 14 1.33 0.81 24.29
C ASP A 14 0.87 1.75 25.43
N GLN A 15 1.40 2.97 25.43
CA GLN A 15 1.07 3.99 26.41
C GLN A 15 -0.06 4.87 25.87
N PRO A 16 -1.01 5.30 26.71
CA PRO A 16 -2.02 6.26 26.31
C PRO A 16 -1.37 7.51 25.68
N GLY A 17 -1.59 7.72 24.38
CA GLY A 17 -1.00 8.82 23.61
C GLY A 17 0.19 8.44 22.71
N HIS A 18 0.64 7.18 22.69
CA HIS A 18 1.64 6.72 21.73
C HIS A 18 0.98 6.47 20.37
N GLU A 19 1.00 7.48 19.49
CA GLU A 19 0.44 7.36 18.15
C GLU A 19 1.37 6.56 17.23
N THR A 20 0.88 5.44 16.70
CA THR A 20 1.58 4.73 15.62
C THR A 20 1.45 5.49 14.30
N TYR A 21 2.29 5.13 13.32
CA TYR A 21 2.15 5.67 11.96
C TYR A 21 0.73 5.48 11.39
N PHE A 22 0.08 4.38 11.74
CA PHE A 22 -1.26 4.03 11.30
C PHE A 22 -2.37 4.74 12.08
N ALA A 23 -2.09 5.46 13.17
CA ALA A 23 -3.11 6.16 13.96
C ALA A 23 -3.48 7.55 13.40
N LYS A 24 -2.71 8.07 12.43
CA LYS A 24 -2.88 9.42 11.91
C LYS A 24 -4.06 9.51 10.93
N PRO A 25 -5.07 10.37 11.16
CA PRO A 25 -6.25 10.47 10.29
C PRO A 25 -5.93 10.79 8.82
N ALA A 26 -4.83 11.51 8.56
CA ALA A 26 -4.38 11.84 7.20
C ALA A 26 -3.99 10.59 6.37
N HIS A 27 -3.74 9.45 7.02
CA HIS A 27 -3.37 8.19 6.37
C HIS A 27 -4.58 7.25 6.18
N PHE A 28 -5.76 7.61 6.69
CA PHE A 28 -6.94 6.79 6.54
C PHE A 28 -7.49 6.86 5.12
N PHE A 29 -7.73 5.68 4.54
CA PHE A 29 -8.52 5.58 3.32
C PHE A 29 -9.91 6.17 3.53
N PRO A 30 -10.49 6.83 2.51
CA PRO A 30 -11.78 7.46 2.65
C PRO A 30 -12.88 6.42 2.88
N HIS A 31 -13.88 6.81 3.66
CA HIS A 31 -15.18 6.15 3.60
C HIS A 31 -15.81 6.41 2.23
N LEU A 32 -16.58 5.44 1.75
CA LEU A 32 -17.42 5.66 0.60
C LEU A 32 -18.51 6.66 0.94
N THR A 33 -18.86 7.49 -0.02
CA THR A 33 -20.08 8.31 0.06
C THR A 33 -21.33 7.43 -0.02
N ASP A 34 -22.50 8.01 0.24
CA ASP A 34 -23.79 7.30 0.18
C ASP A 34 -24.06 6.70 -1.22
N ASP A 35 -23.53 7.32 -2.28
CA ASP A 35 -23.58 6.83 -3.67
C ASP A 35 -22.38 5.93 -4.05
N SER A 36 -21.65 5.40 -3.06
CA SER A 36 -20.51 4.50 -3.23
C SER A 36 -19.32 5.10 -4.02
N LYS A 37 -19.18 6.42 -4.02
CA LYS A 37 -18.05 7.12 -4.64
C LYS A 37 -16.86 7.24 -3.69
N ILE A 38 -15.66 7.33 -4.27
CA ILE A 38 -14.38 7.40 -3.53
C ILE A 38 -13.81 8.82 -3.65
N PRO A 39 -13.78 9.62 -2.55
CA PRO A 39 -13.15 10.93 -2.53
C PRO A 39 -11.67 10.90 -2.99
N THR A 40 -11.37 11.55 -4.12
CA THR A 40 -10.05 11.49 -4.77
C THR A 40 -8.93 12.03 -3.87
N ALA A 41 -9.13 13.21 -3.26
CA ALA A 41 -8.11 13.86 -2.45
C ALA A 41 -7.67 13.01 -1.25
N GLN A 42 -8.64 12.48 -0.49
CA GLN A 42 -8.35 11.64 0.68
C GLN A 42 -7.76 10.29 0.25
N PHE A 43 -8.23 9.69 -0.85
CA PHE A 43 -7.62 8.48 -1.39
C PHE A 43 -6.14 8.68 -1.75
N LEU A 44 -5.81 9.78 -2.43
CA LEU A 44 -4.42 10.10 -2.79
C LEU A 44 -3.55 10.39 -1.56
N SER A 45 -4.10 11.05 -0.54
CA SER A 45 -3.42 11.25 0.75
C SER A 45 -3.10 9.93 1.43
N ALA A 46 -4.06 9.00 1.50
CA ALA A 46 -3.84 7.68 2.07
C ALA A 46 -2.79 6.87 1.29
N CYS A 47 -2.82 6.91 -0.04
CA CYS A 47 -1.83 6.24 -0.89
C CYS A 47 -0.42 6.82 -0.70
N GLN A 48 -0.30 8.14 -0.52
CA GLN A 48 0.95 8.79 -0.14
C GLN A 48 1.46 8.25 1.20
N GLY A 49 0.56 8.14 2.19
CA GLY A 49 0.86 7.54 3.48
C GLY A 49 1.38 6.09 3.37
N ILE A 50 0.83 5.28 2.45
CA ILE A 50 1.37 3.94 2.17
C ILE A 50 2.77 4.00 1.56
N ALA A 51 3.02 4.90 0.60
CA ALA A 51 4.35 5.05 0.00
C ALA A 51 5.40 5.45 1.05
N ASP A 52 5.02 6.33 1.97
CA ASP A 52 5.89 6.78 3.06
C ASP A 52 6.12 5.65 4.08
N PHE A 53 5.09 4.87 4.42
CA PHE A 53 5.21 3.69 5.28
C PHE A 53 6.24 2.69 4.74
N VAL A 54 6.21 2.42 3.42
CA VAL A 54 7.15 1.49 2.77
C VAL A 54 8.61 1.90 2.97
N SER A 55 8.88 3.19 3.23
CA SER A 55 10.23 3.67 3.55
C SER A 55 10.77 3.12 4.88
N PHE A 56 9.90 2.79 5.84
CA PHE A 56 10.31 2.21 7.13
C PHE A 56 10.73 0.74 6.99
N LEU A 57 10.35 0.06 5.91
CA LEU A 57 10.70 -1.33 5.67
C LEU A 57 12.13 -1.52 5.11
N GLY A 58 12.87 -0.41 4.91
CA GLY A 58 14.28 -0.42 4.51
C GLY A 58 14.52 -0.22 3.01
N THR A 59 15.80 -0.11 2.64
CA THR A 59 16.26 0.26 1.29
C THR A 59 15.84 -0.75 0.21
N THR A 60 15.68 -2.02 0.56
CA THR A 60 15.22 -3.07 -0.34
C THR A 60 13.85 -2.75 -0.94
N PHE A 61 12.99 -2.02 -0.22
CA PHE A 61 11.66 -1.60 -0.68
C PHE A 61 11.62 -0.31 -1.50
N ILE A 62 12.75 0.36 -1.75
CA ILE A 62 12.81 1.58 -2.59
C ILE A 62 12.10 1.41 -3.95
N PRO A 63 12.26 0.28 -4.68
CA PRO A 63 11.54 0.07 -5.94
C PRO A 63 10.02 0.05 -5.76
N VAL A 64 9.52 -0.58 -4.69
CA VAL A 64 8.08 -0.65 -4.36
C VAL A 64 7.55 0.74 -4.04
N ARG A 65 8.26 1.51 -3.20
CA ARG A 65 7.92 2.90 -2.89
C ARG A 65 7.82 3.75 -4.16
N LYS A 66 8.82 3.67 -5.04
CA LYS A 66 8.87 4.44 -6.29
C LYS A 66 7.71 4.10 -7.23
N ASP A 67 7.33 2.83 -7.33
CA ASP A 67 6.20 2.41 -8.15
C ASP A 67 4.87 2.99 -7.62
N ILE A 68 4.62 2.87 -6.30
CA ILE A 68 3.43 3.45 -5.66
C ILE A 68 3.40 4.96 -5.87
N GLN A 69 4.50 5.66 -5.55
CA GLN A 69 4.60 7.11 -5.69
C GLN A 69 4.34 7.56 -7.13
N GLY A 70 4.99 6.93 -8.11
CA GLY A 70 4.83 7.29 -9.52
C GLY A 70 3.39 7.11 -10.00
N ASN A 71 2.68 6.10 -9.50
CA ASN A 71 1.27 5.90 -9.84
C ASN A 71 0.34 6.89 -9.10
N VAL A 72 0.64 7.26 -7.86
CA VAL A 72 -0.05 8.36 -7.15
C VAL A 72 0.11 9.67 -7.90
N ASP A 73 1.34 9.99 -8.36
CA ASP A 73 1.63 11.24 -9.06
C ASP A 73 0.89 11.34 -10.39
N LYS A 74 0.74 10.23 -11.14
CA LYS A 74 -0.09 10.19 -12.37
C LYS A 74 -1.54 10.56 -12.10
N VAL A 75 -2.14 10.00 -11.04
CA VAL A 75 -3.54 10.27 -10.69
C VAL A 75 -3.69 11.68 -10.14
N ARG A 76 -2.75 12.13 -9.30
CA ARG A 76 -2.71 13.50 -8.75
C ARG A 76 -2.61 14.56 -9.84
N ALA A 77 -1.72 14.37 -10.81
CA ALA A 77 -1.56 15.29 -11.94
C ALA A 77 -2.84 15.43 -12.78
N ARG A 78 -3.68 14.38 -12.85
CA ARG A 78 -5.00 14.48 -13.45
C ARG A 78 -5.95 15.23 -12.51
N PHE A 79 -6.08 14.81 -11.26
CA PHE A 79 -6.93 15.45 -10.25
C PHE A 79 -6.75 16.98 -10.17
N GLU A 80 -5.50 17.45 -10.25
CA GLU A 80 -5.16 18.87 -10.17
C GLU A 80 -5.63 19.70 -11.39
N LYS A 81 -5.95 19.08 -12.53
CA LYS A 81 -6.49 19.79 -13.70
C LYS A 81 -7.91 20.30 -13.49
N ASP A 82 -8.69 19.59 -12.68
CA ASP A 82 -10.08 19.92 -12.34
C ASP A 82 -10.47 19.18 -11.06
N GLN A 83 -10.22 19.80 -9.91
CA GLN A 83 -10.48 19.15 -8.61
C GLN A 83 -11.99 19.03 -8.31
N GLU A 84 -12.81 19.92 -8.87
CA GLU A 84 -14.26 19.92 -8.66
C GLU A 84 -14.92 18.83 -9.51
N GLY A 85 -14.60 18.77 -10.81
CA GLY A 85 -15.10 17.73 -11.71
C GLY A 85 -14.51 16.35 -11.45
N GLN A 86 -13.39 16.25 -10.72
CA GLN A 86 -12.74 14.98 -10.38
C GLN A 86 -12.72 14.72 -8.87
N LYS A 87 -13.73 15.25 -8.17
CA LYS A 87 -13.92 15.08 -6.73
C LYS A 87 -13.90 13.61 -6.31
N TYR A 88 -14.40 12.72 -7.17
CA TYR A 88 -14.40 11.28 -6.94
C TYR A 88 -13.60 10.53 -8.01
N LEU A 89 -12.99 9.39 -7.63
CA LEU A 89 -12.17 8.59 -8.55
C LEU A 89 -12.96 8.13 -9.78
N GLN A 90 -14.25 7.85 -9.62
CA GLN A 90 -15.15 7.47 -10.70
C GLN A 90 -15.22 8.56 -11.77
N ASP A 91 -15.46 9.82 -11.36
CA ASP A 91 -15.56 10.94 -12.28
C ASP A 91 -14.21 11.21 -12.98
N LEU A 92 -13.10 11.04 -12.24
CA LEU A 92 -11.74 11.12 -12.78
C LEU A 92 -11.51 10.08 -13.88
N ILE A 93 -11.94 8.82 -13.66
CA ILE A 93 -11.82 7.72 -14.63
C ILE A 93 -12.71 8.01 -15.85
N ASP A 94 -13.97 8.40 -15.63
CA ASP A 94 -14.91 8.66 -16.73
C ASP A 94 -14.42 9.78 -17.64
N ALA A 95 -13.88 10.85 -17.07
CA ALA A 95 -13.25 11.93 -17.82
C ALA A 95 -12.01 11.43 -18.59
N ASP A 96 -11.16 10.58 -17.98
CA ASP A 96 -9.96 10.04 -18.63
C ASP A 96 -10.32 9.15 -19.82
N LEU A 97 -11.30 8.28 -19.65
CA LEU A 97 -11.81 7.44 -20.72
C LEU A 97 -12.43 8.27 -21.85
N SER A 98 -13.23 9.28 -21.52
CA SER A 98 -13.87 10.15 -22.50
C SER A 98 -12.85 10.86 -23.40
N GLU A 99 -11.81 11.44 -22.80
CA GLU A 99 -10.70 12.11 -23.51
C GLU A 99 -9.88 11.16 -24.39
N HIS A 100 -9.84 9.87 -24.05
CA HIS A 100 -9.00 8.87 -24.73
C HIS A 100 -9.83 7.85 -25.54
N ASN A 101 -11.04 8.24 -26.01
CA ASN A 101 -11.90 7.40 -26.85
C ASN A 101 -12.19 6.02 -26.23
N GLY A 102 -12.48 5.99 -24.93
CA GLY A 102 -12.77 4.78 -24.16
C GLY A 102 -11.54 3.94 -23.79
N LYS A 103 -10.32 4.39 -24.11
CA LYS A 103 -9.07 3.73 -23.71
C LYS A 103 -8.55 4.33 -22.42
N PHE A 104 -7.71 3.58 -21.70
CA PHE A 104 -7.05 4.12 -20.51
C PHE A 104 -6.04 5.19 -20.90
N GLY A 105 -6.23 6.40 -20.36
CA GLY A 105 -5.20 7.41 -20.30
C GLY A 105 -4.23 7.14 -19.16
N ILE A 106 -3.29 8.06 -18.99
CA ILE A 106 -2.19 7.94 -18.01
C ILE A 106 -2.71 7.77 -16.59
N ALA A 107 -3.80 8.45 -16.24
CA ALA A 107 -4.34 8.43 -14.88
C ALA A 107 -5.11 7.14 -14.60
N THR A 108 -5.96 6.66 -15.52
CA THR A 108 -6.67 5.39 -15.32
C THR A 108 -5.70 4.21 -15.30
N GLU A 109 -4.68 4.22 -16.16
CA GLU A 109 -3.62 3.21 -16.11
C GLU A 109 -2.83 3.29 -14.79
N GLY A 110 -2.44 4.51 -14.36
CA GLY A 110 -1.79 4.74 -13.08
C GLY A 110 -2.62 4.23 -11.91
N LEU A 111 -3.92 4.51 -11.88
CA LEU A 111 -4.84 4.06 -10.84
C LEU A 111 -5.00 2.54 -10.83
N LEU A 112 -5.02 1.88 -12.00
CA LEU A 112 -5.05 0.42 -12.08
C LEU A 112 -3.81 -0.21 -11.43
N TRP A 113 -2.62 0.31 -11.72
CA TRP A 113 -1.38 -0.18 -11.12
C TRP A 113 -1.31 0.16 -9.63
N LEU A 114 -1.73 1.37 -9.23
CA LEU A 114 -1.85 1.76 -7.83
C LEU A 114 -2.76 0.81 -7.05
N LYS A 115 -3.95 0.50 -7.57
CA LYS A 115 -4.87 -0.47 -6.94
C LYS A 115 -4.21 -1.84 -6.73
N ARG A 116 -3.46 -2.34 -7.72
CA ARG A 116 -2.75 -3.62 -7.61
C ARG A 116 -1.63 -3.56 -6.55
N GLY A 117 -0.89 -2.46 -6.50
CA GLY A 117 0.12 -2.20 -5.47
C GLY A 117 -0.49 -2.12 -4.06
N LEU A 118 -1.64 -1.44 -3.91
CA LEU A 118 -2.38 -1.37 -2.65
C LEU A 118 -2.88 -2.74 -2.21
N GLN A 119 -3.35 -3.59 -3.14
CA GLN A 119 -3.72 -4.96 -2.81
C GLN A 119 -2.52 -5.76 -2.31
N PHE A 120 -1.34 -5.60 -2.92
CA PHE A 120 -0.11 -6.20 -2.40
C PHE A 120 0.21 -5.71 -0.97
N MET A 121 0.10 -4.41 -0.71
CA MET A 121 0.36 -3.86 0.62
C MET A 121 -0.65 -4.34 1.67
N LEU A 122 -1.93 -4.47 1.30
CA LEU A 122 -2.96 -5.04 2.16
C LEU A 122 -2.63 -6.48 2.54
N GLU A 123 -2.26 -7.32 1.57
CA GLU A 123 -1.86 -8.71 1.83
C GLU A 123 -0.61 -8.79 2.68
N LEU A 124 0.41 -7.96 2.41
CA LEU A 124 1.66 -7.93 3.18
C LEU A 124 1.39 -7.57 4.66
N LEU A 125 0.66 -6.49 4.91
CA LEU A 125 0.31 -6.07 6.26
C LEU A 125 -0.54 -7.13 6.98
N SER A 126 -1.46 -7.77 6.26
CA SER A 126 -2.29 -8.85 6.81
C SER A 126 -1.46 -10.08 7.20
N GLU A 127 -0.49 -10.47 6.36
CA GLU A 127 0.45 -11.56 6.66
C GLU A 127 1.32 -11.22 7.88
N MET A 128 1.83 -9.98 7.97
CA MET A 128 2.62 -9.52 9.13
C MET A 128 1.82 -9.61 10.43
N VAL A 129 0.61 -9.04 10.45
CA VAL A 129 -0.27 -9.07 11.63
C VAL A 129 -0.67 -10.50 11.99
N THR A 130 -0.99 -11.33 11.00
CA THR A 130 -1.38 -12.73 11.24
C THR A 130 -0.20 -13.54 11.80
N SER A 131 1.00 -13.34 11.26
CA SER A 131 2.23 -14.00 11.72
C SER A 131 2.57 -13.61 13.16
N TYR A 132 2.56 -12.31 13.46
CA TYR A 132 2.81 -11.79 14.82
C TYR A 132 1.80 -12.37 15.83
N ASN A 133 0.52 -12.40 15.48
CA ASN A 133 -0.53 -12.92 16.38
C ASN A 133 -0.64 -14.46 16.41
N SER A 134 0.20 -15.20 15.70
CA SER A 134 0.11 -16.66 15.60
C SER A 134 0.66 -17.42 16.82
N GLY A 135 1.32 -16.72 17.74
CA GLY A 135 1.98 -17.32 18.90
C GLY A 135 3.34 -17.96 18.58
N THR A 136 3.85 -17.78 17.37
CA THR A 136 5.26 -18.06 17.05
C THR A 136 6.17 -17.05 17.74
N ASP A 137 7.38 -17.48 18.09
CA ASP A 137 8.46 -16.61 18.55
C ASP A 137 8.57 -15.35 17.68
N HIS A 138 8.36 -14.17 18.28
CA HIS A 138 8.34 -12.88 17.57
C HIS A 138 9.67 -12.58 16.86
N SER A 139 10.80 -13.14 17.31
CA SER A 139 12.07 -12.98 16.58
C SER A 139 12.01 -13.55 15.15
N LYS A 140 11.08 -14.48 14.87
CA LYS A 140 10.85 -15.07 13.55
C LYS A 140 9.89 -14.26 12.68
N THR A 141 9.20 -13.27 13.25
CA THR A 141 8.27 -12.41 12.51
C THR A 141 8.95 -11.17 11.95
N GLU A 142 10.20 -10.92 12.37
CA GLU A 142 11.11 -9.90 11.80
C GLU A 142 11.54 -10.23 10.35
N ASP A 143 11.63 -11.51 9.98
CA ASP A 143 11.89 -11.91 8.58
C ASP A 143 10.62 -11.79 7.72
N LEU A 144 10.53 -10.69 6.97
CA LEU A 144 9.40 -10.41 6.10
C LEU A 144 9.40 -11.21 4.79
N SER A 145 10.43 -11.99 4.49
CA SER A 145 10.59 -12.69 3.19
C SER A 145 9.38 -13.57 2.86
N SER A 146 8.87 -14.32 3.84
CA SER A 146 7.69 -15.17 3.68
C SER A 146 6.43 -14.34 3.44
N ALA A 147 6.21 -13.31 4.25
CA ALA A 147 5.06 -12.42 4.13
C ALA A 147 5.02 -11.72 2.76
N VAL A 148 6.17 -11.20 2.31
CA VAL A 148 6.37 -10.58 0.99
C VAL A 148 6.08 -11.56 -0.14
N SER A 149 6.59 -12.78 -0.06
CA SER A 149 6.37 -13.82 -1.07
C SER A 149 4.90 -14.21 -1.18
N ASN A 150 4.23 -14.41 -0.04
CA ASN A 150 2.81 -14.76 0.03
C ASN A 150 1.94 -13.63 -0.52
N ALA A 151 2.18 -12.39 -0.06
CA ALA A 151 1.46 -11.21 -0.53
C ALA A 151 1.57 -11.04 -2.04
N TYR A 152 2.76 -11.23 -2.61
CA TYR A 152 2.98 -11.15 -4.05
C TYR A 152 2.23 -12.23 -4.84
N ALA A 153 2.24 -13.47 -4.34
CA ALA A 153 1.54 -14.58 -4.97
C ALA A 153 0.03 -14.33 -5.04
N LYS A 154 -0.56 -13.75 -3.99
CA LYS A 154 -1.99 -13.41 -3.88
C LYS A 154 -2.42 -12.19 -4.72
N SER A 155 -1.47 -11.31 -5.07
CA SER A 155 -1.78 -10.00 -5.68
C SER A 155 -1.09 -9.77 -7.03
N LEU A 156 0.15 -9.26 -7.04
CA LEU A 156 0.83 -8.74 -8.22
C LEU A 156 1.31 -9.81 -9.21
N LYS A 157 1.58 -11.04 -8.75
CA LYS A 157 2.20 -12.10 -9.57
C LYS A 157 1.44 -12.39 -10.86
N ARG A 158 0.11 -12.34 -10.84
CA ARG A 158 -0.76 -12.53 -12.02
C ARG A 158 -0.66 -11.41 -13.05
N HIS A 159 -0.20 -10.23 -12.64
CA HIS A 159 -0.09 -9.03 -13.46
C HIS A 159 1.33 -8.78 -13.99
N HIS A 160 2.34 -9.42 -13.40
CA HIS A 160 3.73 -9.29 -13.83
C HIS A 160 4.08 -10.22 -14.99
N GLY A 161 4.70 -9.65 -16.03
CA GLY A 161 5.38 -10.39 -17.09
C GLY A 161 6.61 -11.14 -16.57
N PHE A 162 7.24 -11.94 -17.43
CA PHE A 162 8.40 -12.76 -17.07
C PHE A 162 9.52 -11.92 -16.41
N MET A 163 9.91 -10.81 -17.03
CA MET A 163 10.99 -9.95 -16.51
C MET A 163 10.67 -9.39 -15.11
N ALA A 164 9.46 -8.86 -14.91
CA ALA A 164 9.03 -8.32 -13.62
C ALA A 164 9.00 -9.39 -12.52
N LYS A 165 8.65 -10.65 -12.86
CA LYS A 165 8.76 -11.80 -11.94
C LYS A 165 10.21 -12.09 -11.55
N GLN A 166 11.17 -11.99 -12.48
CA GLN A 166 12.59 -12.20 -12.18
C GLN A 166 13.14 -11.10 -11.27
N VAL A 167 12.79 -9.84 -11.52
CA VAL A 167 13.14 -8.71 -10.64
C VAL A 167 12.58 -8.94 -9.23
N PHE A 168 11.32 -9.36 -9.13
CA PHE A 168 10.72 -9.65 -7.82
C PHE A 168 11.39 -10.83 -7.10
N LYS A 169 11.80 -11.88 -7.84
CA LYS A 169 12.57 -12.99 -7.27
C LYS A 169 13.91 -12.51 -6.70
N ALA A 170 14.62 -11.63 -7.41
CA ALA A 170 15.85 -11.02 -6.93
C ALA A 170 15.63 -10.15 -5.68
N PHE A 171 14.52 -9.41 -5.64
CA PHE A 171 14.09 -8.62 -4.48
C PHE A 171 13.89 -9.49 -3.23
N ILE A 172 13.18 -10.63 -3.33
CA ILE A 172 13.05 -11.58 -2.21
C ILE A 172 14.41 -12.16 -1.79
N LEU A 173 15.25 -12.55 -2.76
CA LEU A 173 16.56 -13.15 -2.45
C LEU A 173 17.49 -12.19 -1.70
N ASN A 174 17.42 -10.89 -2.00
CA ASN A 174 18.20 -9.87 -1.29
C ASN A 174 17.66 -9.57 0.12
N PHE A 175 16.45 -10.01 0.46
CA PHE A 175 15.87 -9.82 1.79
C PHE A 175 16.58 -10.69 2.85
N GLY A 176 17.06 -11.88 2.46
CA GLY A 176 17.74 -12.83 3.36
C GLY A 176 19.26 -12.72 3.45
N ILE A 177 19.90 -11.73 2.82
CA ILE A 177 21.38 -11.58 2.78
C ILE A 177 21.88 -10.44 3.69
N PHE A 178 21.00 -9.56 4.17
CA PHE A 178 21.37 -8.36 4.93
C PHE A 178 20.93 -8.35 6.41
N PHE A 179 20.53 -9.50 6.95
CA PHE A 179 20.29 -9.71 8.38
C PHE A 179 21.12 -10.87 8.91
#